data_AF-A0A7S0NEV1-F1
#
_entry.id   AF-A0A7S0NEV1-F1
#
_cell.length_a   1.000
_cell.length_b   1.000
_cell.length_c   1.000
_cell.angle_alpha   90.00
_cell.angle_beta   90.00
_cell.angle_gamma   90.00
#
_symmetry.space_group_name_H-M   'P 1'
#
loop_
_entity.id
_entity.type
_entity.pdbx_description
1 polymer ?
#
loop_
_entity_poly.entity_id
_entity_poly.type
_entity_poly.pdbx_seq_one_letter_code
_entity_poly.pdbx_strand_id
1 'polypeptide(L)'
;MASTVLEQTRALHEDIEILEKTMYGELGDASATKLKRADEVARDQVVSTVLGAHTSKCAELTAIYEDADGARRDEVNAMSGTGVFTAFYDQLKGIREYHRKFPREPAMESYESELLGALLTRDDPTLAFSG
;
A
#
# COMPACT_ATOMS: atom_id res chain seq x y z
N MET A 1 -2.52 -8.25 9.52
CA MET A 1 -2.47 -8.72 8.12
C MET A 1 -3.86 -9.17 7.73
N ALA A 2 -4.38 -8.63 6.62
CA ALA A 2 -5.74 -8.83 6.14
C ALA A 2 -6.03 -10.31 5.84
N SER A 3 -7.19 -10.80 6.28
CA SER A 3 -7.52 -12.23 6.23
C SER A 3 -8.04 -12.71 4.87
N THR A 4 -8.36 -11.82 3.94
CA THR A 4 -8.96 -12.19 2.64
C THR A 4 -8.21 -11.57 1.47
N VAL A 5 -8.29 -12.20 0.30
CA VAL A 5 -7.59 -11.79 -0.93
C VAL A 5 -8.14 -10.47 -1.43
N LEU A 6 -9.46 -10.24 -1.29
CA LEU A 6 -10.08 -8.96 -1.67
C LEU A 6 -9.62 -7.80 -0.78
N GLU A 7 -9.49 -8.03 0.53
CA GLU A 7 -8.98 -6.99 1.44
C GLU A 7 -7.48 -6.72 1.21
N GLN A 8 -6.69 -7.76 0.90
CA GLN A 8 -5.30 -7.59 0.47
C GLN A 8 -5.20 -6.79 -0.84
N THR A 9 -6.08 -7.07 -1.81
CA THR A 9 -6.17 -6.31 -3.07
C THR A 9 -6.49 -4.84 -2.79
N ARG A 10 -7.45 -4.56 -1.91
CA ARG A 10 -7.83 -3.20 -1.52
C ARG A 10 -6.66 -2.46 -0.86
N ALA A 11 -5.98 -3.10 0.09
CA ALA A 11 -4.82 -2.52 0.77
C ALA A 11 -3.65 -2.23 -0.19
N LEU A 12 -3.40 -3.11 -1.17
CA LEU A 12 -2.37 -2.86 -2.19
C LEU A 12 -2.70 -1.67 -3.08
N HIS A 13 -3.96 -1.49 -3.48
CA HIS A 13 -4.39 -0.30 -4.22
C HIS A 13 -4.23 0.98 -3.39
N GLU A 14 -4.57 0.93 -2.11
CA GLU A 14 -4.38 2.05 -1.19
C GLU A 14 -2.89 2.41 -1.03
N ASP A 15 -2.02 1.42 -0.84
CA ASP A 15 -0.56 1.63 -0.81
C ASP A 15 -0.07 2.30 -2.10
N ILE A 16 -0.50 1.81 -3.27
CA ILE A 16 -0.12 2.37 -4.57
C ILE A 16 -0.55 3.84 -4.67
N GLU A 17 -1.80 4.16 -4.29
CA GLU A 17 -2.32 5.53 -4.34
C GLU A 17 -1.52 6.48 -3.43
N ILE A 18 -1.16 6.03 -2.22
CA ILE A 18 -0.33 6.82 -1.28
C ILE A 18 1.06 7.07 -1.87
N LEU A 19 1.70 6.06 -2.44
CA LEU A 19 3.01 6.19 -3.05
C LEU A 19 2.97 7.14 -4.26
N GLU A 20 1.93 7.07 -5.09
CA GLU A 20 1.74 7.98 -6.23
C GLU A 20 1.53 9.43 -5.80
N LYS A 21 0.68 9.66 -4.78
CA LYS A 21 0.49 10.98 -4.18
C LYS A 21 1.79 11.55 -3.61
N THR A 22 2.59 10.70 -2.96
CA THR A 22 3.88 11.08 -2.40
C THR A 22 4.86 11.49 -3.50
N MET A 23 5.01 10.67 -4.55
CA MET A 23 5.87 11.02 -5.69
C MET A 23 5.43 12.32 -6.36
N TYR A 24 4.13 12.51 -6.54
CA TYR A 24 3.59 13.74 -7.13
C TYR A 24 3.88 14.96 -6.25
N GLY A 25 3.72 14.83 -4.92
CA GLY A 25 4.03 15.88 -3.96
C GLY A 25 5.51 16.26 -3.95
N GLU A 26 6.41 15.27 -4.00
CA GLU A 26 7.85 15.49 -4.05
C GLU A 26 8.30 16.13 -5.37
N LEU A 27 7.82 15.61 -6.51
CA LEU A 27 8.22 16.10 -7.83
C LEU A 27 7.66 17.50 -8.13
N GLY A 28 6.44 17.79 -7.68
CA GLY A 28 5.82 19.13 -7.71
C GLY A 28 5.90 19.84 -9.07
N ASP A 29 5.72 21.17 -9.05
CA ASP A 29 5.99 22.00 -10.23
C ASP A 29 7.47 22.38 -10.27
N ALA A 30 8.23 21.74 -11.16
CA ALA A 30 9.66 21.98 -11.32
C ALA A 30 10.02 23.46 -11.63
N SER A 31 9.05 24.25 -12.10
CA SER A 31 9.23 25.70 -12.34
C SER A 31 9.19 26.55 -11.07
N ALA A 32 8.60 26.03 -9.99
CA ALA A 32 8.34 26.76 -8.75
C ALA A 32 9.53 26.74 -7.76
N THR A 33 10.50 25.83 -7.93
CA THR A 33 11.55 25.64 -6.91
C THR A 33 12.94 25.50 -7.53
N LYS A 34 13.72 26.58 -7.50
CA LYS A 34 15.17 26.52 -7.74
C LYS A 34 15.84 25.90 -6.52
N LEU A 35 15.87 24.58 -6.47
CA LEU A 35 16.61 23.83 -5.44
C LEU A 35 18.12 23.93 -5.69
N LYS A 36 18.91 23.75 -4.64
CA LYS A 36 20.35 23.51 -4.80
C LYS A 36 20.55 22.08 -5.28
N ARG A 37 21.65 21.81 -5.97
CA ARG A 37 21.99 20.47 -6.49
C ARG A 37 21.93 19.36 -5.43
N ALA A 38 22.30 19.65 -4.18
CA ALA A 38 22.23 18.67 -3.09
C ALA A 38 20.79 18.31 -2.73
N ASP A 39 19.90 19.29 -2.69
CA ASP A 39 18.48 19.11 -2.38
C ASP A 39 17.74 18.40 -3.53
N GLU A 40 18.13 18.68 -4.78
CA GLU A 40 17.65 17.94 -5.95
C GLU A 40 18.00 16.44 -5.87
N VAL A 41 19.25 16.12 -5.53
CA VAL A 41 19.69 14.72 -5.39
C VAL A 41 18.94 14.00 -4.27
N ALA A 42 18.77 14.66 -3.12
CA ALA A 42 18.03 14.09 -2.00
C ALA A 42 16.57 13.78 -2.38
N ARG A 43 15.90 14.72 -3.06
CA ARG A 43 14.55 14.53 -3.57
C ARG A 43 14.48 13.38 -4.58
N ASP A 44 15.37 13.36 -5.57
CA ASP A 44 15.37 12.34 -6.61
C ASP A 44 15.60 10.94 -6.00
N GLN A 45 16.42 10.85 -4.94
CA GLN A 45 16.62 9.61 -4.20
C GLN A 45 15.35 9.16 -3.47
N VAL A 46 14.65 10.08 -2.78
CA VAL A 46 13.35 9.77 -2.14
C VAL A 46 12.36 9.25 -3.18
N VAL A 47 12.22 9.95 -4.31
CA VAL A 47 11.33 9.54 -5.40
C VAL A 47 11.73 8.16 -5.95
N SER A 48 13.03 7.88 -6.09
CA SER A 48 13.51 6.56 -6.52
C SER A 48 13.13 5.45 -5.55
N THR A 49 13.23 5.69 -4.24
CA THR A 49 12.82 4.72 -3.21
C THR A 49 11.32 4.47 -3.27
N VAL A 50 10.52 5.53 -3.36
CA VAL A 50 9.05 5.44 -3.46
C VAL A 50 8.63 4.71 -4.74
N LEU A 51 9.27 4.98 -5.88
CA LEU A 51 9.02 4.28 -7.13
C LEU A 51 9.39 2.79 -7.03
N GLY A 52 10.48 2.44 -6.36
CA GLY A 52 10.84 1.05 -6.08
C GLY A 52 9.75 0.32 -5.31
N ALA A 53 9.23 0.93 -4.24
CA ALA A 53 8.11 0.36 -3.49
C ALA A 53 6.84 0.23 -4.34
N HIS A 54 6.50 1.26 -5.13
CA HIS A 54 5.34 1.25 -6.02
C HIS A 54 5.40 0.08 -7.00
N THR A 55 6.54 -0.11 -7.68
CA THR A 55 6.71 -1.22 -8.62
C THR A 55 6.58 -2.59 -7.97
N SER A 56 7.10 -2.76 -6.74
CA SER A 56 6.92 -4.00 -5.96
C SER A 56 5.45 -4.26 -5.65
N LYS A 57 4.72 -3.25 -5.19
CA LYS A 57 3.29 -3.35 -4.86
C LYS A 57 2.43 -3.64 -6.10
N CYS A 58 2.75 -3.03 -7.24
CA CYS A 58 2.11 -3.36 -8.51
C CYS A 58 2.37 -4.80 -8.95
N ALA A 59 3.57 -5.34 -8.74
CA ALA A 59 3.88 -6.73 -9.04
C ALA A 59 3.08 -7.69 -8.14
N GLU A 60 3.02 -7.43 -6.84
CA GLU A 60 2.18 -8.19 -5.89
C GLU A 60 0.69 -8.17 -6.31
N LEU A 61 0.19 -6.99 -6.64
CA LEU A 61 -1.20 -6.82 -7.09
C LEU A 61 -1.47 -7.57 -8.41
N THR A 62 -0.52 -7.55 -9.35
CA THR A 62 -0.62 -8.28 -10.61
C THR A 62 -0.70 -9.77 -10.37
N ALA A 63 0.10 -10.32 -9.46
CA ALA A 63 0.05 -11.74 -9.10
C ALA A 63 -1.32 -12.16 -8.53
N ILE A 64 -1.97 -11.29 -7.74
CA ILE A 64 -3.33 -11.54 -7.25
C ILE A 64 -4.35 -11.54 -8.39
N TYR A 65 -4.19 -10.67 -9.39
CA TYR A 65 -5.06 -10.65 -10.56
C TYR A 65 -4.83 -11.82 -11.52
N GLU A 66 -3.60 -12.32 -11.63
CA GLU A 66 -3.27 -13.54 -12.37
C GLU A 66 -3.93 -14.78 -11.76
N ASP A 67 -4.15 -14.77 -10.44
CA ASP A 67 -4.96 -15.77 -9.72
C ASP A 67 -4.48 -17.21 -9.99
N ALA A 68 -3.17 -17.42 -9.97
CA ALA A 68 -2.55 -18.71 -10.33
C ALA A 68 -2.99 -19.86 -9.42
N ASP A 69 -3.29 -19.57 -8.16
CA ASP A 69 -3.81 -20.52 -7.16
C ASP A 69 -5.34 -20.58 -7.12
N GLY A 70 -6.04 -19.69 -7.82
CA GLY A 70 -7.50 -19.59 -7.86
C GLY A 70 -8.14 -18.98 -6.61
N ALA A 71 -7.34 -18.47 -5.65
CA ALA A 71 -7.84 -17.99 -4.37
C ALA A 71 -8.80 -16.81 -4.52
N ARG A 72 -8.55 -15.90 -5.48
CA ARG A 72 -9.43 -14.76 -5.75
C ARG A 72 -10.76 -15.23 -6.31
N ARG A 73 -10.74 -16.15 -7.28
CA ARG A 73 -11.97 -16.74 -7.84
C ARG A 73 -12.76 -17.50 -6.77
N ASP A 74 -12.11 -18.24 -5.90
CA ASP A 74 -12.76 -19.01 -4.85
C ASP A 74 -13.43 -18.10 -3.81
N GLU A 75 -12.78 -17.00 -3.41
CA GLU A 75 -13.39 -16.00 -2.52
C GLU A 75 -14.63 -15.35 -3.17
N VAL A 76 -14.54 -14.97 -4.45
CA VAL A 76 -15.68 -14.38 -5.19
C VAL A 76 -16.83 -15.38 -5.36
N ASN A 77 -16.52 -16.64 -5.61
CA ASN A 77 -17.52 -17.71 -5.73
C ASN A 77 -18.19 -18.00 -4.39
N ALA A 78 -17.45 -17.98 -3.28
CA ALA A 78 -18.00 -18.16 -1.94
C ALA A 78 -19.01 -17.06 -1.58
N MET A 79 -18.84 -15.85 -2.12
CA MET A 79 -19.81 -14.76 -1.97
C MET A 79 -21.06 -14.92 -2.85
N SER A 80 -20.99 -15.69 -3.94
CA SER A 80 -22.02 -15.72 -5.00
C SER A 80 -22.76 -17.06 -5.15
N GLY A 81 -22.58 -18.01 -4.23
CA GLY A 81 -23.09 -19.39 -4.32
C GLY A 81 -24.28 -19.75 -3.41
N THR A 82 -24.61 -21.03 -3.30
CA THR A 82 -25.63 -21.52 -2.34
C THR A 82 -25.16 -21.31 -0.90
N GLY A 83 -25.87 -20.47 -0.13
CA GLY A 83 -25.46 -20.07 1.23
C GLY A 83 -24.98 -18.62 1.35
N VAL A 84 -25.32 -17.73 0.39
CA VAL A 84 -24.97 -16.30 0.42
C VAL A 84 -25.24 -15.65 1.78
N PHE A 85 -26.41 -15.90 2.38
CA PHE A 85 -26.77 -15.29 3.65
C PHE A 85 -25.85 -15.72 4.80
N THR A 86 -25.49 -17.00 4.88
CA THR A 86 -24.56 -17.49 5.90
C THR A 86 -23.17 -16.90 5.71
N ALA A 87 -22.64 -16.90 4.48
CA ALA A 87 -21.34 -16.30 4.18
C ALA A 87 -21.31 -14.79 4.50
N PHE A 88 -22.39 -14.08 4.17
CA PHE A 88 -22.54 -12.66 4.49
C PHE A 88 -22.53 -12.39 6.00
N TYR A 89 -23.29 -13.18 6.78
CA TYR A 89 -23.31 -12.99 8.24
C TYR A 89 -21.98 -13.35 8.91
N ASP A 90 -21.25 -14.33 8.38
CA ASP A 90 -19.90 -14.66 8.85
C ASP A 90 -18.90 -13.53 8.57
N GLN A 91 -18.93 -12.94 7.36
CA GLN A 91 -18.14 -11.75 7.05
C GLN A 91 -18.51 -10.55 7.94
N LEU A 92 -19.81 -10.28 8.11
CA LEU A 92 -20.30 -9.20 8.96
C LEU A 92 -19.86 -9.39 10.42
N LYS A 93 -19.88 -10.63 10.90
CA LYS A 93 -19.35 -10.96 12.22
C LYS A 93 -17.86 -10.62 12.29
N GLY A 94 -17.06 -11.07 11.31
CA GLY A 94 -15.63 -10.76 11.22
C GLY A 94 -15.35 -9.25 11.27
N ILE A 95 -16.06 -8.44 10.48
CA ILE A 95 -15.94 -6.98 10.46
C ILE A 95 -16.25 -6.37 11.84
N ARG A 96 -17.34 -6.82 12.49
CA ARG A 96 -17.68 -6.36 13.85
C ARG A 96 -16.63 -6.75 14.88
N GLU A 97 -16.07 -7.95 14.79
CA GLU A 97 -15.02 -8.40 15.68
C GLU A 97 -13.74 -7.59 15.51
N TYR A 98 -13.38 -7.26 14.26
CA TYR A 98 -12.26 -6.40 13.94
C TYR A 98 -12.44 -4.99 14.51
N HIS A 99 -13.54 -4.30 14.22
CA HIS A 99 -13.80 -2.95 14.78
C HIS A 99 -13.91 -2.93 16.30
N ARG A 100 -14.37 -4.03 16.93
CA ARG A 100 -14.35 -4.16 18.38
C ARG A 100 -12.93 -4.30 18.95
N LYS A 101 -12.04 -5.01 18.26
CA LYS A 101 -10.62 -5.15 18.65
C LYS A 101 -9.81 -3.88 18.37
N PHE A 102 -10.17 -3.16 17.31
CA PHE A 102 -9.51 -1.94 16.85
C PHE A 102 -10.50 -0.77 16.82
N PRO A 103 -10.95 -0.27 17.99
CA PRO A 103 -11.95 0.80 18.08
C PRO A 103 -11.41 2.18 17.66
N ARG A 104 -10.09 2.30 17.52
CA ARG A 104 -9.41 3.44 16.89
C ARG A 104 -8.59 2.87 15.76
N GLU A 105 -9.23 2.67 14.61
CA GLU A 105 -8.47 2.56 13.38
C GLU A 105 -7.66 3.86 13.23
N PRO A 106 -6.36 3.81 12.94
CA PRO A 106 -5.61 5.03 12.68
C PRO A 106 -6.37 5.79 11.58
N ALA A 107 -6.55 7.10 11.74
CA ALA A 107 -7.04 7.91 10.63
C ALA A 107 -6.19 7.59 9.38
N MET A 108 -6.77 7.68 8.18
CA MET A 108 -6.04 7.40 6.93
C MET A 108 -4.68 8.13 6.88
N GLU A 109 -4.62 9.36 7.41
CA GLU A 109 -3.39 10.16 7.57
C GLU A 109 -2.31 9.49 8.46
N SER A 110 -2.72 8.74 9.49
CA SER A 110 -1.83 7.98 10.36
C SER A 110 -1.30 6.72 9.66
N TYR A 111 -2.09 6.06 8.82
CA TYR A 111 -1.62 4.92 8.01
C TYR A 111 -0.59 5.36 6.96
N GLU A 112 -0.89 6.42 6.22
CA GLU A 112 0.04 7.03 5.25
C GLU A 112 1.38 7.41 5.91
N SER A 113 1.32 8.07 7.07
CA SER A 113 2.52 8.45 7.82
C SER A 113 3.35 7.24 8.28
N GLU A 114 2.70 6.15 8.69
CA GLU A 114 3.37 4.90 9.09
C GLU A 114 4.00 4.18 7.90
N LEU A 115 3.29 4.07 6.78
CA LEU A 115 3.78 3.45 5.54
C LEU A 115 5.02 4.18 5.02
N LEU A 116 4.93 5.51 4.90
CA LEU A 116 6.05 6.34 4.45
C LEU A 116 7.19 6.36 5.45
N GLY A 117 6.88 6.40 6.75
CA GLY A 117 7.87 6.30 7.82
C GLY A 117 8.68 5.01 7.72
N ALA A 118 8.01 3.86 7.55
CA ALA A 118 8.68 2.57 7.39
C ALA A 118 9.49 2.45 6.10
N LEU A 119 9.04 3.10 5.01
CA LEU A 119 9.73 3.07 3.72
C LEU A 119 10.95 3.99 3.69
N LEU A 120 10.87 5.17 4.32
CA LEU A 120 11.87 6.23 4.24
C LEU A 120 12.80 6.27 5.47
N THR A 121 12.65 5.35 6.44
CA THR A 121 13.63 5.19 7.52
C THR A 121 15.02 4.92 6.93
N ARG A 122 15.97 5.76 7.35
CA ARG A 122 17.36 5.91 6.89
C ARG A 122 18.29 4.69 7.06
N ASP A 123 17.78 3.49 7.31
CA ASP A 123 18.60 2.30 7.54
C ASP A 123 18.91 1.56 6.23
N ASP A 124 19.35 2.31 5.21
CA ASP A 124 19.94 1.73 4.01
C ASP A 124 21.48 1.74 4.13
N PRO A 125 22.11 0.63 4.55
CA PRO A 125 23.56 0.55 4.77
C PRO A 125 24.38 0.61 3.46
N THR A 126 23.72 0.69 2.31
CA THR A 126 24.35 0.69 0.98
C THR A 126 24.85 2.07 0.54
N LEU A 127 24.54 3.13 1.31
CA LEU A 127 24.99 4.51 1.05
C LEU A 127 26.25 4.86 1.85
N ALA A 128 27.24 3.96 1.89
CA ALA A 128 28.60 4.39 2.17
C ALA A 128 29.08 5.20 0.96
N PHE A 129 29.08 6.53 1.07
CA PHE A 129 29.68 7.42 0.07
C PHE A 129 31.15 7.00 -0.15
N SER A 130 31.44 6.38 -1.30
CA SER A 130 32.80 6.16 -1.76
C SER A 130 33.24 7.39 -2.55
N GLY A 131 33.69 8.42 -1.83
CA GLY A 131 34.20 9.67 -2.40
C GLY A 131 34.92 10.50 -1.36
#